data_AF-A0A317ZNH8-F1
#
_entry.id   AF-A0A317ZNH8-F1
#
_cell.length_a   1.000
_cell.length_b   1.000
_cell.length_c   1.000
_cell.angle_alpha   90.00
_cell.angle_beta   90.00
_cell.angle_gamma   90.00
#
_symmetry.space_group_name_H-M   'P 1'
#
loop_
_entity.id
_entity.type
_entity.pdbx_description
1 polymer ?
#
loop_
_entity_poly.entity_id
_entity_poly.type
_entity_poly.pdbx_seq_one_letter_code
_entity_poly.pdbx_strand_id
1 'polypeptide(L)'
;MKRLKNVDINEEEFELVSSLESPRQLYRLGGDQYALALLDRGNRLFKFQSKVVTAVLNDLGGGVEDVTLIEYAEPERVRDALQPGFEIRLHLSGEKEIVSINHNDEVRVMVATSYREYIENRKVTSVRDIWNLPHVYPFDFLEISGGLRNQLEPHFNGIGVEAVLLRMWEDFLRVKKRSSGCTDERNAIYVSGEFCDFVVFEHRCGKVTLCHP
;
A
#
# COMPACT_ATOMS: atom_id res chain seq x y z
N MET A 1 -22.79 6.06 7.84
CA MET A 1 -22.20 7.36 7.49
C MET A 1 -22.98 7.98 6.35
N LYS A 2 -23.26 9.27 6.41
CA LYS A 2 -24.11 9.97 5.43
C LYS A 2 -23.32 11.04 4.71
N ARG A 3 -23.30 11.03 3.37
CA ARG A 3 -22.77 12.14 2.58
C ARG A 3 -23.68 13.36 2.71
N LEU A 4 -23.10 14.53 2.92
CA LEU A 4 -23.82 15.80 3.03
C LEU A 4 -23.77 16.57 1.70
N LYS A 5 -24.79 17.38 1.43
CA LYS A 5 -24.74 18.34 0.33
C LYS A 5 -24.09 19.63 0.84
N ASN A 6 -23.54 20.43 -0.08
CA ASN A 6 -22.83 21.67 0.28
C ASN A 6 -23.68 22.69 1.04
N VAL A 7 -25.01 22.60 0.94
CA VAL A 7 -25.98 23.52 1.57
C VAL A 7 -26.23 23.19 3.06
N ASP A 8 -25.79 22.03 3.53
CA ASP A 8 -26.22 21.48 4.84
C ASP A 8 -25.29 21.83 6.02
N ILE A 9 -24.35 22.78 5.89
CA ILE A 9 -23.25 22.96 6.85
C ILE A 9 -23.12 24.39 7.35
N ASN A 10 -22.97 24.54 8.66
CA ASN A 10 -22.54 25.78 9.30
C ASN A 10 -21.00 25.81 9.34
N GLU A 11 -20.37 26.73 8.60
CA GLU A 11 -18.91 26.77 8.39
C GLU A 11 -18.17 27.60 9.45
N GLU A 12 -18.86 28.02 10.51
CA GLU A 12 -18.36 28.97 11.52
C GLU A 12 -17.37 28.35 12.54
N GLU A 13 -17.35 27.01 12.68
CA GLU A 13 -16.39 26.30 13.55
C GLU A 13 -15.79 25.12 12.79
N PHE A 14 -14.47 25.14 12.54
CA PHE A 14 -13.75 24.00 12.00
C PHE A 14 -12.44 23.74 12.73
N GLU A 15 -12.20 22.48 13.05
CA GLU A 15 -10.95 21.97 13.63
C GLU A 15 -10.28 21.07 12.60
N LEU A 16 -9.01 21.33 12.30
CA LEU A 16 -8.23 20.42 11.48
C LEU A 16 -7.82 19.21 12.31
N VAL A 17 -8.22 18.02 11.85
CA VAL A 17 -7.98 16.73 12.52
C VAL A 17 -6.71 16.06 11.99
N SER A 18 -6.44 16.18 10.69
CA SER A 18 -5.27 15.58 10.05
C SER A 18 -4.06 16.53 10.04
N SER A 19 -2.89 16.05 9.63
CA SER A 19 -1.71 16.92 9.44
C SER A 19 -1.97 18.05 8.43
N LEU A 20 -1.44 19.25 8.74
CA LEU A 20 -1.41 20.40 7.82
C LEU A 20 -0.62 20.11 6.54
N GLU A 21 0.40 19.26 6.64
CA GLU A 21 1.28 18.90 5.53
C GLU A 21 0.63 17.88 4.58
N SER A 22 -0.49 17.28 4.99
CA SER A 22 -1.19 16.33 4.14
C SER A 22 -1.81 17.01 2.92
N PRO A 23 -1.66 16.44 1.71
CA PRO A 23 -2.38 16.91 0.53
C PRO A 23 -3.90 16.64 0.61
N ARG A 24 -4.36 15.93 1.65
CA ARG A 24 -5.77 15.62 1.91
C ARG A 24 -6.06 15.93 3.37
N GLN A 25 -6.90 16.92 3.61
CA GLN A 25 -7.12 17.48 4.93
C GLN A 25 -8.51 17.15 5.46
N LEU A 26 -8.58 16.51 6.62
CA LEU A 26 -9.83 16.22 7.33
C LEU A 26 -10.12 17.31 8.35
N TYR A 27 -11.24 17.98 8.18
CA TYR A 27 -11.77 18.97 9.10
C TYR A 27 -12.99 18.43 9.83
N ARG A 28 -13.06 18.66 11.13
CA ARG A 28 -14.27 18.51 11.93
C ARG A 28 -15.00 19.85 11.95
N LEU A 29 -16.27 19.86 11.56
CA LEU A 29 -17.08 21.08 11.39
C LEU A 29 -18.03 21.35 12.57
N GLY A 30 -17.92 20.54 13.63
CA GLY A 30 -18.84 20.55 14.77
C GLY A 30 -19.71 19.29 14.84
N GLY A 31 -19.96 18.82 16.07
CA GLY A 31 -20.70 17.58 16.33
C GLY A 31 -20.06 16.36 15.65
N ASP A 32 -20.86 15.69 14.81
CA ASP A 32 -20.49 14.50 14.01
C ASP A 32 -20.28 14.82 12.52
N GLN A 33 -20.09 16.09 12.17
CA GLN A 33 -19.94 16.55 10.78
C GLN A 33 -18.48 16.79 10.41
N TYR A 34 -18.13 16.40 9.19
CA TYR A 34 -16.77 16.41 8.69
C TYR A 34 -16.70 16.89 7.25
N ALA A 35 -15.60 17.55 6.92
CA ALA A 35 -15.24 17.91 5.56
C ALA A 35 -13.83 17.40 5.24
N LEU A 36 -13.70 16.75 4.10
CA LEU A 36 -12.45 16.27 3.55
C LEU A 36 -12.09 17.11 2.33
N ALA A 37 -11.03 17.92 2.46
CA ALA A 37 -10.47 18.67 1.35
C ALA A 37 -9.43 17.82 0.63
N LEU A 38 -9.69 17.53 -0.65
CA LEU A 38 -8.80 16.76 -1.52
C LEU A 38 -7.99 17.74 -2.39
N LEU A 39 -6.92 18.30 -1.81
CA LEU A 39 -6.10 19.30 -2.50
C LEU A 39 -5.35 18.69 -3.69
N ASP A 40 -4.99 17.41 -3.58
CA ASP A 40 -4.44 16.58 -4.67
C ASP A 40 -5.39 16.36 -5.85
N ARG A 41 -6.69 16.63 -5.70
CA ARG A 41 -7.72 16.40 -6.72
C ARG A 41 -8.49 17.67 -7.08
N GLY A 42 -7.76 18.77 -7.24
CA GLY A 42 -8.33 20.05 -7.68
C GLY A 42 -9.19 20.73 -6.61
N ASN A 43 -8.80 20.61 -5.34
CA ASN A 43 -9.51 21.18 -4.18
C ASN A 43 -10.96 20.72 -4.07
N ARG A 44 -11.23 19.46 -4.41
CA ARG A 44 -12.57 18.88 -4.24
C ARG A 44 -12.87 18.73 -2.76
N LEU A 45 -14.03 19.22 -2.34
CA LEU A 45 -14.52 19.07 -0.97
C LEU A 45 -15.53 17.91 -0.89
N PHE A 46 -15.30 16.99 0.03
CA PHE A 46 -16.22 15.89 0.32
C PHE A 46 -16.73 16.02 1.76
N LYS A 47 -18.05 16.20 1.92
CA LYS A 47 -18.68 16.46 3.22
C LYS A 47 -19.49 15.23 3.67
N PHE A 48 -19.37 14.85 4.94
CA PHE A 48 -20.09 13.71 5.50
C PHE A 48 -20.42 13.88 7.00
N GLN A 49 -21.36 13.07 7.48
CA GLN A 49 -21.73 12.96 8.90
C GLN A 49 -21.58 11.51 9.38
N SER A 50 -20.87 11.29 10.48
CA SER A 50 -20.76 9.97 11.13
C SER A 50 -20.38 10.10 12.61
N LYS A 51 -21.21 9.50 13.47
CA LYS A 51 -20.92 9.28 14.90
C LYS A 51 -19.75 8.34 15.12
N VAL A 52 -19.58 7.37 14.22
CA VAL A 52 -18.51 6.37 14.34
C VAL A 52 -17.16 7.01 14.07
N VAL A 53 -17.06 7.93 13.12
CA VAL A 53 -15.83 8.71 12.90
C VAL A 53 -15.50 9.56 14.14
N THR A 54 -16.50 10.18 14.79
CA THR A 54 -16.29 10.89 16.06
C THR A 54 -15.74 9.99 17.14
N ALA A 55 -16.35 8.81 17.34
CA ALA A 55 -15.91 7.85 18.35
C ALA A 55 -14.47 7.40 18.09
N VAL A 56 -14.16 7.02 16.84
CA VAL A 56 -12.81 6.62 16.43
C VAL A 56 -11.78 7.72 16.69
N LEU A 57 -12.05 8.95 16.26
CA LEU A 57 -11.10 10.06 16.45
C LEU A 57 -10.87 10.40 17.93
N ASN A 58 -11.93 10.32 18.75
CA ASN A 58 -11.82 10.53 20.19
C ASN A 58 -10.99 9.41 20.85
N ASP A 59 -11.20 8.15 20.44
CA ASP A 59 -10.47 6.99 20.96
C ASP A 59 -8.98 7.02 20.55
N LEU A 60 -8.68 7.49 19.34
CA LEU A 60 -7.31 7.68 18.85
C LEU A 60 -6.58 8.81 19.60
N GLY A 61 -7.31 9.83 20.06
CA GLY A 61 -6.73 10.98 20.76
C GLY A 61 -5.83 11.88 19.90
N GLY A 62 -5.82 11.69 18.58
CA GLY A 62 -5.01 12.45 17.63
C GLY A 62 -4.21 11.55 16.68
N GLY A 63 -3.17 12.11 16.07
CA GLY A 63 -2.22 11.34 15.26
C GLY A 63 -2.72 10.91 13.89
N VAL A 64 -3.66 11.63 13.27
CA VAL A 64 -4.01 11.38 11.87
C VAL A 64 -3.02 12.13 10.96
N GLU A 65 -2.10 11.43 10.31
CA GLU A 65 -1.15 12.04 9.38
C GLU A 65 -1.81 12.40 8.06
N ASP A 66 -2.63 11.50 7.53
CA ASP A 66 -3.26 11.65 6.22
C ASP A 66 -4.63 10.95 6.21
N VAL A 67 -5.43 11.26 5.20
CA VAL A 67 -6.77 10.73 5.02
C VAL A 67 -7.00 10.43 3.54
N THR A 68 -7.65 9.31 3.24
CA THR A 68 -8.00 8.94 1.86
C THR A 68 -9.51 8.74 1.73
N LEU A 69 -10.08 9.30 0.66
CA LEU A 69 -11.43 8.97 0.20
C LEU A 69 -11.36 7.98 -0.96
N ILE A 70 -12.10 6.89 -0.79
CA ILE A 70 -12.34 5.91 -1.85
C ILE A 70 -13.84 5.94 -2.16
N GLU A 71 -14.20 6.35 -3.37
CA GLU A 71 -15.57 6.24 -3.88
C GLU A 71 -15.62 5.01 -4.80
N TYR A 72 -16.63 4.16 -4.64
CA TYR A 72 -16.79 2.93 -5.42
C TYR A 72 -18.25 2.71 -5.81
N ALA A 73 -18.45 2.06 -6.96
CA ALA A 73 -19.77 1.59 -7.35
C ALA A 73 -20.12 0.36 -6.51
N GLU A 74 -21.29 0.36 -5.87
CA GLU A 74 -21.77 -0.87 -5.24
C GLU A 74 -22.19 -1.86 -6.33
N PRO A 75 -21.84 -3.16 -6.20
CA PRO A 75 -22.30 -4.16 -7.15
C PRO A 75 -23.84 -4.19 -7.17
N GLU A 76 -24.43 -4.24 -8.37
CA GLU A 76 -25.87 -4.16 -8.69
C GLU A 76 -26.80 -5.13 -7.92
N ARG A 77 -26.25 -6.01 -7.06
CA ARG A 77 -27.00 -6.96 -6.22
C ARG A 77 -27.72 -6.28 -5.06
N VAL A 78 -27.42 -5.03 -4.73
CA VAL A 78 -28.21 -4.22 -3.78
C VAL A 78 -29.24 -3.45 -4.60
N ARG A 79 -30.46 -4.01 -4.72
CA ARG A 79 -31.57 -3.48 -5.54
C ARG A 79 -32.00 -2.03 -5.23
N ASP A 80 -31.47 -1.42 -4.17
CA ASP A 80 -31.81 -0.07 -3.70
C ASP A 80 -30.60 0.89 -3.57
N ALA A 81 -29.39 0.51 -4.04
CA ALA A 81 -28.20 1.36 -3.92
C ALA A 81 -28.19 2.50 -4.96
N LEU A 82 -29.04 3.51 -4.75
CA LEU A 82 -29.13 4.72 -5.57
C LEU A 82 -27.92 5.68 -5.42
N GLN A 83 -26.94 5.35 -4.57
CA GLN A 83 -25.75 6.18 -4.37
C GLN A 83 -24.48 5.34 -4.41
N PRO A 84 -23.40 5.83 -5.05
CA PRO A 84 -22.09 5.18 -4.97
C PRO A 84 -21.63 5.12 -3.51
N GLY A 85 -21.14 3.95 -3.11
CA GLY A 85 -20.54 3.73 -1.81
C GLY A 85 -19.24 4.51 -1.66
N PHE A 86 -18.84 4.75 -0.41
CA PHE A 86 -17.56 5.38 -0.13
C PHE A 86 -16.93 4.86 1.17
N GLU A 87 -15.63 5.10 1.31
CA GLU A 87 -14.82 4.71 2.46
C GLU A 87 -13.81 5.82 2.78
N ILE A 88 -13.70 6.13 4.07
CA ILE A 88 -12.70 7.05 4.62
C ILE A 88 -11.62 6.22 5.30
N ARG A 89 -10.37 6.43 4.91
CA ARG A 89 -9.19 5.81 5.52
C ARG A 89 -8.40 6.86 6.26
N LEU A 90 -8.19 6.67 7.55
CA LEU A 90 -7.32 7.49 8.39
C LEU A 90 -5.97 6.81 8.47
N HIS A 91 -4.90 7.50 8.11
CA HIS A 91 -3.52 7.03 8.24
C HIS A 91 -2.95 7.60 9.53
N LEU A 92 -2.52 6.72 10.43
CA LEU A 92 -2.08 7.10 11.77
C LEU A 92 -0.56 7.36 11.83
N SER A 93 -0.15 8.25 12.74
CA SER A 93 1.24 8.61 12.93
C SER A 93 2.03 7.52 13.65
N GLY A 94 3.18 7.18 13.10
CA GLY A 94 4.15 6.25 13.72
C GLY A 94 3.82 4.77 13.58
N GLU A 95 2.60 4.41 13.20
CA GLU A 95 2.19 3.02 12.96
C GLU A 95 1.69 2.88 11.52
N LYS A 96 2.04 1.77 10.87
CA LYS A 96 1.55 1.44 9.52
C LYS A 96 0.07 1.06 9.55
N GLU A 97 -0.71 1.64 10.43
CA GLU A 97 -2.10 1.31 10.66
C GLU A 97 -2.99 2.34 9.96
N ILE A 98 -3.97 1.79 9.25
CA ILE A 98 -4.98 2.51 8.51
C ILE A 98 -6.31 2.12 9.14
N VAL A 99 -6.99 3.08 9.74
CA VAL A 99 -8.37 2.89 10.19
C VAL A 99 -9.29 3.22 9.03
N SER A 100 -9.99 2.21 8.53
CA SER A 100 -10.95 2.34 7.44
C SER A 100 -12.37 2.34 7.99
N ILE A 101 -13.16 3.32 7.58
CA ILE A 101 -14.56 3.48 7.96
C ILE A 101 -15.39 3.65 6.69
N ASN A 102 -16.24 2.68 6.38
CA ASN A 102 -17.07 2.74 5.18
C ASN A 102 -18.39 3.49 5.38
N HIS A 103 -19.12 3.71 4.29
CA HIS A 103 -20.39 4.44 4.32
C HIS A 103 -21.47 3.75 5.19
N ASN A 104 -21.33 2.47 5.49
CA ASN A 104 -22.19 1.72 6.40
C ASN A 104 -21.75 1.79 7.88
N ASP A 105 -20.81 2.69 8.20
CA ASP A 105 -20.19 2.83 9.54
C ASP A 105 -19.44 1.55 10.01
N GLU A 106 -19.07 0.64 9.10
CA GLU A 106 -18.20 -0.48 9.46
C GLU A 106 -16.76 0.00 9.60
N VAL A 107 -16.14 -0.31 10.75
CA VAL A 107 -14.74 0.01 11.04
C VAL A 107 -13.86 -1.20 10.80
N ARG A 108 -12.75 -1.01 10.10
CA ARG A 108 -11.71 -2.01 9.89
C ARG A 108 -10.35 -1.39 10.19
N VAL A 109 -9.58 -2.02 11.07
CA VAL A 109 -8.17 -1.69 11.23
C VAL A 109 -7.39 -2.52 10.22
N MET A 110 -6.69 -1.84 9.33
CA MET A 110 -5.81 -2.46 8.36
C MET A 110 -4.40 -2.06 8.72
N VAL A 111 -3.52 -3.02 8.92
CA VAL A 111 -2.09 -2.72 8.79
C VAL A 111 -1.88 -2.47 7.30
N ALA A 112 -1.57 -1.23 6.92
CA ALA A 112 -1.01 -0.91 5.61
C ALA A 112 -0.03 -2.02 5.31
N THR A 113 -0.34 -2.82 4.30
CA THR A 113 0.57 -3.88 3.88
C THR A 113 1.83 -3.17 3.53
N SER A 114 2.76 -3.18 4.48
CA SER A 114 4.06 -2.64 4.30
C SER A 114 4.62 -3.48 3.17
N TYR A 115 4.61 -2.92 1.96
CA TYR A 115 5.90 -2.76 1.32
C TYR A 115 6.78 -2.19 2.45
N ARG A 116 7.55 -3.07 3.10
CA ARG A 116 8.47 -2.59 4.13
C ARG A 116 9.28 -1.53 3.40
N GLU A 117 9.23 -0.30 3.89
CA GLU A 117 10.18 0.78 3.60
C GLU A 117 11.63 0.40 3.97
N TYR A 118 11.93 -0.89 4.17
CA TYR A 118 13.27 -1.47 4.00
C TYR A 118 13.70 -1.52 2.54
N ILE A 119 12.75 -1.48 1.62
CA ILE A 119 13.02 -1.02 0.27
C ILE A 119 12.85 0.50 0.39
N GLU A 120 13.91 1.22 0.81
CA GLU A 120 14.19 2.55 0.24
C GLU A 120 13.74 2.53 -1.22
N ASN A 121 13.24 3.63 -1.81
CA ASN A 121 12.89 3.79 -3.24
C ASN A 121 13.97 3.29 -4.24
N ARG A 122 14.36 2.03 -4.16
CA ARG A 122 15.24 1.28 -5.03
C ARG A 122 14.31 1.04 -6.18
N LYS A 123 14.60 1.73 -7.28
CA LYS A 123 13.95 1.49 -8.57
C LYS A 123 14.09 -0.01 -8.84
N VAL A 124 13.04 -0.76 -8.50
CA VAL A 124 12.88 -2.15 -8.84
C VAL A 124 12.13 -2.18 -10.15
N THR A 125 12.50 -3.09 -11.03
CA THR A 125 11.91 -3.18 -12.35
C THR A 125 11.67 -4.64 -12.67
N SER A 126 10.63 -4.92 -13.44
CA SER A 126 10.40 -6.28 -13.92
C SER A 126 11.60 -6.74 -14.74
N VAL A 127 12.11 -7.93 -14.43
CA VAL A 127 13.23 -8.51 -15.19
C VAL A 127 12.86 -8.70 -16.66
N ARG A 128 11.57 -8.94 -16.94
CA ARG A 128 11.06 -9.05 -18.30
C ARG A 128 11.16 -7.75 -19.06
N ASP A 129 10.74 -6.65 -18.44
CA ASP A 129 10.70 -5.35 -19.11
C ASP A 129 12.12 -4.87 -19.42
N ILE A 130 13.09 -5.21 -18.57
CA ILE A 130 14.50 -4.83 -18.77
C ILE A 130 15.16 -5.65 -19.89
N TRP A 131 14.97 -6.97 -19.89
CA TRP A 131 15.73 -7.89 -20.76
C TRP A 131 14.88 -8.57 -21.84
N ASN A 132 13.63 -8.14 -22.02
CA ASN A 132 12.66 -8.67 -22.98
C ASN A 132 12.51 -10.20 -22.91
N LEU A 133 12.35 -10.74 -21.69
CA LEU A 133 12.26 -12.17 -21.42
C LEU A 133 10.87 -12.75 -21.74
N PRO A 134 10.77 -14.07 -22.06
CA PRO A 134 9.50 -14.72 -22.40
C PRO A 134 8.49 -14.72 -21.23
N HIS A 135 7.18 -14.77 -21.57
CA HIS A 135 6.05 -14.90 -20.63
C HIS A 135 5.95 -16.31 -20.06
N VAL A 136 6.91 -16.62 -19.18
CA VAL A 136 7.01 -17.89 -18.48
C VAL A 136 7.43 -17.67 -17.03
N TYR A 137 7.00 -18.59 -16.17
CA TYR A 137 7.48 -18.68 -14.80
C TYR A 137 8.97 -19.06 -14.77
N PRO A 138 9.80 -18.45 -13.89
CA PRO A 138 9.45 -17.47 -12.86
C PRO A 138 9.51 -16.00 -13.31
N PHE A 139 9.91 -15.71 -14.55
CA PHE A 139 10.21 -14.34 -15.00
C PHE A 139 9.04 -13.37 -14.91
N ASP A 140 7.81 -13.85 -15.12
CA ASP A 140 6.57 -13.05 -14.97
C ASP A 140 6.37 -12.46 -13.56
N PHE A 141 7.02 -13.06 -12.55
CA PHE A 141 6.85 -12.70 -11.15
C PHE A 141 8.08 -12.02 -10.56
N LEU A 142 9.17 -11.93 -11.34
CA LEU A 142 10.45 -11.44 -10.85
C LEU A 142 10.65 -9.94 -11.08
N GLU A 143 11.09 -9.28 -10.02
CA GLU A 143 11.56 -7.91 -10.03
C GLU A 143 12.98 -7.85 -9.47
N ILE A 144 13.78 -6.90 -9.96
CA ILE A 144 15.16 -6.75 -9.53
C ILE A 144 15.50 -5.29 -9.23
N SER A 145 16.28 -5.06 -8.17
CA SER A 145 16.81 -3.72 -7.87
C SER A 145 17.97 -3.34 -8.79
N GLY A 146 18.13 -2.03 -9.06
CA GLY A 146 19.24 -1.53 -9.87
C GLY A 146 20.63 -1.92 -9.35
N GLY A 147 20.82 -1.95 -8.02
CA GLY A 147 22.09 -2.35 -7.40
C GLY A 147 22.45 -3.81 -7.68
N LEU A 148 21.49 -4.73 -7.51
CA LEU A 148 21.71 -6.14 -7.80
C LEU A 148 21.91 -6.38 -9.29
N ARG A 149 21.15 -5.69 -10.15
CA ARG A 149 21.33 -5.72 -11.59
C ARG A 149 22.77 -5.37 -12.00
N ASN A 150 23.32 -4.28 -11.47
CA ASN A 150 24.68 -3.85 -11.80
C ASN A 150 25.72 -4.87 -11.32
N GLN A 151 25.49 -5.49 -10.16
CA GLN A 151 26.37 -6.54 -9.63
C GLN A 151 26.36 -7.80 -10.50
N LEU A 152 25.21 -8.15 -11.09
CA LEU A 152 25.06 -9.34 -11.95
C LEU A 152 25.54 -9.11 -13.40
N GLU A 153 25.69 -7.85 -13.82
CA GLU A 153 26.07 -7.49 -15.19
C GLU A 153 27.29 -8.24 -15.74
N PRO A 154 28.38 -8.46 -14.98
CA PRO A 154 29.54 -9.22 -15.44
C PRO A 154 29.22 -10.68 -15.80
N HIS A 155 28.20 -11.28 -15.17
CA HIS A 155 27.84 -12.69 -15.37
C HIS A 155 26.95 -12.91 -16.59
N PHE A 156 26.22 -11.89 -17.03
CA PHE A 156 25.29 -11.99 -18.16
C PHE A 156 25.97 -12.30 -19.50
N ASN A 157 27.19 -11.77 -19.70
CA ASN A 157 27.94 -11.99 -20.94
C ASN A 157 28.48 -13.42 -21.07
N GLY A 158 28.62 -14.15 -19.97
CA GLY A 158 29.15 -15.52 -19.98
C GLY A 158 28.08 -16.58 -20.22
N ILE A 159 27.01 -16.55 -19.42
CA ILE A 159 26.00 -17.62 -19.36
C ILE A 159 24.58 -17.16 -19.76
N GLY A 160 24.39 -15.85 -19.99
CA GLY A 160 23.10 -15.27 -20.36
C GLY A 160 22.24 -14.88 -19.17
N VAL A 161 21.42 -13.83 -19.36
CA VAL A 161 20.53 -13.29 -18.32
C VAL A 161 19.53 -14.34 -17.82
N GLU A 162 18.93 -15.09 -18.74
CA GLU A 162 17.94 -16.12 -18.40
C GLU A 162 18.52 -17.18 -17.45
N ALA A 163 19.72 -17.68 -17.75
CA ALA A 163 20.38 -18.69 -16.95
C ALA A 163 20.77 -18.17 -15.56
N VAL A 164 21.26 -16.92 -15.47
CA VAL A 164 21.57 -16.28 -14.18
C VAL A 164 20.32 -16.18 -13.32
N LEU A 165 19.22 -15.64 -13.88
CA LEU A 165 17.97 -15.46 -13.12
C LEU A 165 17.35 -16.78 -12.68
N LEU A 166 17.40 -17.83 -13.51
CA LEU A 166 16.92 -19.17 -13.13
C LEU A 166 17.73 -19.76 -11.97
N ARG A 167 19.06 -19.65 -12.00
CA ARG A 167 19.91 -20.15 -10.92
C ARG A 167 19.73 -19.37 -9.62
N MET A 168 19.56 -18.05 -9.69
CA MET A 168 19.20 -17.25 -8.52
C MET A 168 17.82 -17.66 -7.96
N TRP A 169 16.86 -17.97 -8.83
CA TRP A 169 15.56 -18.48 -8.41
C TRP A 169 15.67 -19.83 -7.69
N GLU A 170 16.50 -20.74 -8.22
CA GLU A 170 16.79 -22.04 -7.59
C GLU A 170 17.47 -21.88 -6.21
N ASP A 171 18.43 -20.95 -6.09
CA ASP A 171 19.08 -20.62 -4.83
C ASP A 171 18.06 -20.12 -3.79
N PHE A 172 17.16 -19.23 -4.21
CA PHE A 172 16.05 -18.75 -3.39
C PHE A 172 15.13 -19.89 -2.93
N LEU A 173 14.66 -20.74 -3.86
CA LEU A 173 13.79 -21.88 -3.52
C LEU A 173 14.48 -22.86 -2.56
N ARG A 174 15.79 -23.07 -2.71
CA ARG A 174 16.59 -23.91 -1.81
C ARG A 174 16.61 -23.36 -0.40
N VAL A 175 16.78 -22.05 -0.23
CA VAL A 175 16.71 -21.39 1.09
C VAL A 175 15.29 -21.45 1.66
N LYS A 176 14.28 -21.09 0.87
CA LYS A 176 12.87 -21.11 1.29
C LYS A 176 12.41 -22.48 1.79
N LYS A 177 12.79 -23.56 1.09
CA LYS A 177 12.48 -24.94 1.49
C LYS A 177 13.14 -25.36 2.81
N ARG A 178 14.27 -24.76 3.18
CA ARG A 178 14.94 -25.03 4.48
C ARG A 178 14.31 -24.23 5.62
N SER A 179 13.66 -23.11 5.33
CA SER A 179 13.04 -22.20 6.31
C SER A 179 11.58 -22.52 6.66
N SER A 180 11.00 -23.58 6.09
CA SER A 180 9.58 -23.95 6.20
C SER A 180 9.11 -24.45 7.57
N GLY A 181 9.86 -24.19 8.65
CA GLY A 181 9.46 -24.46 10.03
C GLY A 181 9.09 -23.22 10.85
N CYS A 182 9.51 -22.03 10.43
CA CYS A 182 9.26 -20.76 11.10
C CYS A 182 9.55 -19.64 10.12
N THR A 183 8.56 -19.18 9.35
CA THR A 183 8.70 -17.92 8.63
C THR A 183 7.34 -17.22 8.59
N ASP A 184 7.18 -16.25 9.49
CA ASP A 184 6.25 -15.15 9.28
C ASP A 184 6.45 -14.61 7.86
N GLU A 185 5.37 -14.54 7.09
CA GLU A 185 5.27 -14.17 5.66
C GLU A 185 5.67 -12.70 5.35
N ARG A 186 6.57 -12.11 6.15
CA ARG A 186 6.91 -10.67 6.11
C ARG A 186 8.41 -10.37 6.22
N ASN A 187 9.28 -11.37 6.23
CA ASN A 187 10.72 -11.17 6.44
C ASN A 187 11.54 -11.28 5.14
N ALA A 188 12.53 -10.39 5.03
CA ALA A 188 13.61 -10.48 4.06
C ALA A 188 14.27 -11.86 4.16
N ILE A 189 14.37 -12.57 3.03
CA ILE A 189 15.06 -13.85 2.93
C ILE A 189 16.45 -13.58 2.39
N TYR A 190 17.47 -13.73 3.24
CA TYR A 190 18.87 -13.60 2.84
C TYR A 190 19.31 -14.88 2.15
N VAL A 191 19.81 -14.75 0.92
CA VAL A 191 20.26 -15.85 0.07
C VAL A 191 21.73 -15.65 -0.26
N SER A 192 22.56 -16.61 0.10
CA SER A 192 23.91 -16.71 -0.44
C SER A 192 23.85 -17.55 -1.72
N GLY A 193 23.93 -16.86 -2.86
CA GLY A 193 23.74 -17.43 -4.19
C GLY A 193 25.04 -17.74 -4.92
N GLU A 194 24.93 -18.39 -6.07
CA GLU A 194 26.09 -18.73 -6.91
C GLU A 194 26.91 -17.50 -7.35
N PHE A 195 26.23 -16.41 -7.71
CA PHE A 195 26.87 -15.22 -8.29
C PHE A 195 27.15 -14.13 -7.27
N CYS A 196 26.27 -13.98 -6.28
CA CYS A 196 26.39 -13.00 -5.21
C CYS A 196 25.44 -13.35 -4.07
N ASP A 197 25.64 -12.69 -2.93
CA ASP A 197 24.63 -12.64 -1.87
C ASP A 197 23.53 -11.65 -2.27
N PHE A 198 22.28 -11.99 -1.97
CA PHE A 198 21.13 -11.15 -2.25
C PHE A 198 20.01 -11.35 -1.23
N VAL A 199 19.08 -10.40 -1.20
CA VAL A 199 17.91 -10.41 -0.33
C VAL A 199 16.66 -10.55 -1.18
N VAL A 200 15.77 -11.44 -0.77
CA VAL A 200 14.51 -11.72 -1.45
C VAL A 200 13.34 -11.25 -0.60
N PHE A 201 12.40 -10.57 -1.25
CA PHE A 201 11.11 -10.19 -0.68
C PHE A 201 9.99 -10.85 -1.48
N GLU A 202 9.18 -11.66 -0.82
CA GLU A 202 7.96 -12.21 -1.41
C GLU A 202 6.76 -11.31 -1.10
N HIS A 203 6.06 -10.91 -2.15
CA HIS A 203 4.87 -10.07 -2.04
C HIS A 203 3.61 -10.92 -2.01
N ARG A 204 2.57 -10.40 -1.35
CA ARG A 204 1.25 -11.07 -1.30
C ARG A 204 0.61 -11.27 -2.67
N CYS A 205 0.96 -10.44 -3.65
CA CYS A 205 0.50 -10.60 -5.03
C CYS A 205 1.24 -11.70 -5.81
N GLY A 206 2.15 -12.45 -5.17
CA GLY A 206 2.94 -13.51 -5.79
C GLY A 206 4.21 -13.01 -6.50
N LYS A 207 4.43 -11.69 -6.55
CA LYS A 207 5.71 -11.14 -7.03
C LYS A 207 6.84 -11.42 -6.07
N VAL A 208 8.04 -11.53 -6.60
CA VAL A 208 9.28 -11.72 -5.84
C VAL A 208 10.30 -10.68 -6.30
N THR A 209 10.78 -9.89 -5.34
CA THR A 209 11.80 -8.88 -5.59
C THR A 209 13.16 -9.37 -5.11
N LEU A 210 14.14 -9.34 -6.00
CA LEU A 210 15.55 -9.61 -5.74
C LEU A 210 16.29 -8.28 -5.52
N CYS A 211 16.92 -8.13 -4.35
CA CYS A 211 17.61 -6.93 -3.93
C CYS A 211 19.06 -7.22 -3.58
N HIS A 212 19.93 -6.24 -3.84
CA HIS A 212 21.25 -6.20 -3.23
C HIS A 212 21.08 -6.19 -1.69
N PRO A 213 21.91 -6.89 -0.92
CA PRO A 213 21.86 -6.83 0.54
C PRO A 213 21.93 -5.40 1.09
#